data_AF-A0A328RY42-F1
#
_entry.id   AF-A0A328RY42-F1
#
_cell.length_a   1.000
_cell.length_b   1.000
_cell.length_c   1.000
_cell.angle_alpha   90.00
_cell.angle_beta   90.00
_cell.angle_gamma   90.00
#
_symmetry.space_group_name_H-M   'P 1'
#
loop_
_entity.id
_entity.type
_entity.pdbx_description
1 polymer ?
#
loop_
_entity_poly.entity_id
_entity_poly.type
_entity_poly.pdbx_seq_one_letter_code
_entity_poly.pdbx_strand_id
1 'polypeptide(L)'
;SVSYKLTQFYPGFYNETNVMAHHSSLSKDVRLETENELKEGNLKVVVSSTSLELGIDIGYIDLVILISSPKSVSRALQRIGRSGHRLHEKSKGRMIVVNRD
;
A
#
# COMPACT_ATOMS: atom_id res chain seq x y z
N SER A 1 3.40 10.46 -10.03
CA SER A 1 2.79 9.73 -8.89
C SER A 1 3.88 9.26 -7.93
N VAL A 2 3.54 8.77 -6.73
CA VAL A 2 4.53 8.15 -5.82
C VAL A 2 5.21 6.96 -6.51
N SER A 3 4.44 6.14 -7.24
CA SER A 3 4.95 5.01 -8.02
C SER A 3 6.05 5.44 -8.99
N TYR A 4 5.81 6.49 -9.79
CA TYR A 4 6.81 7.03 -10.71
C TYR A 4 8.07 7.53 -9.98
N LYS A 5 7.93 8.21 -8.84
CA LYS A 5 9.10 8.68 -8.08
C LYS A 5 9.93 7.51 -7.54
N LEU A 6 9.29 6.42 -7.10
CA LEU A 6 10.01 5.24 -6.62
C LEU A 6 10.88 4.62 -7.72
N THR A 7 10.32 4.45 -8.93
CA THR A 7 11.08 3.86 -10.04
C THR A 7 12.20 4.76 -10.55
N GLN A 8 12.02 6.09 -10.48
CA GLN A 8 13.05 7.05 -10.90
C GLN A 8 14.18 7.23 -9.89
N PHE A 9 13.87 7.37 -8.60
CA PHE A 9 14.89 7.65 -7.57
C PHE A 9 15.58 6.39 -7.04
N TYR A 10 14.93 5.22 -7.15
CA TYR A 10 15.45 3.95 -6.63
C TYR A 10 15.31 2.80 -7.64
N PRO A 11 15.83 2.94 -8.87
CA PRO A 11 15.64 1.97 -9.96
C PRO A 11 16.23 0.58 -9.66
N GLY A 12 17.21 0.48 -8.75
CA GLY A 12 17.77 -0.80 -8.30
C GLY A 12 16.82 -1.64 -7.42
N PHE A 13 15.75 -1.02 -6.89
CA PHE A 13 14.80 -1.68 -6.00
C PHE A 13 13.40 -1.76 -6.59
N TYR A 14 12.98 -0.71 -7.30
CA TYR A 14 11.62 -0.52 -7.81
C TYR A 14 11.60 -0.27 -9.31
N ASN A 15 10.66 -0.91 -9.99
CA ASN A 15 10.45 -0.78 -11.43
C ASN A 15 8.95 -0.92 -11.76
N GLU A 16 8.60 -0.84 -13.04
CA GLU A 16 7.20 -0.89 -13.47
C GLU A 16 6.53 -2.27 -13.25
N THR A 17 7.31 -3.32 -13.01
CA THR A 17 6.78 -4.67 -12.81
C THR A 17 6.54 -5.01 -11.33
N ASN A 18 7.05 -4.21 -10.39
CA ASN A 18 6.91 -4.48 -8.94
C ASN A 18 6.31 -3.32 -8.13
N VAL A 19 5.87 -2.26 -8.82
CA VAL A 19 5.13 -1.14 -8.24
C VAL A 19 3.87 -0.86 -9.04
N MET A 20 2.71 -0.95 -8.39
CA MET A 20 1.43 -0.63 -9.03
C MET A 20 0.65 0.44 -8.25
N ALA A 21 -0.31 1.06 -8.92
CA ALA A 21 -1.28 1.95 -8.29
C ALA A 21 -2.64 1.24 -8.17
N HIS A 22 -3.40 1.56 -7.12
CA HIS A 22 -4.75 1.03 -6.94
C HIS A 22 -5.66 2.14 -6.43
N HIS A 23 -6.66 2.52 -7.24
CA HIS A 23 -7.66 3.51 -6.91
C HIS A 23 -8.90 3.34 -7.80
N SER A 24 -10.02 3.93 -7.37
CA SER A 24 -11.33 3.75 -8.00
C SER A 24 -11.42 4.18 -9.46
N SER A 25 -10.54 5.06 -9.93
CA SER A 25 -10.51 5.48 -11.34
C SER A 25 -9.81 4.49 -12.28
N LEU A 26 -9.24 3.39 -11.77
CA LEU A 26 -8.72 2.30 -12.58
C LEU A 26 -9.84 1.32 -12.95
N SER A 27 -9.68 0.63 -14.08
CA SER A 27 -10.62 -0.42 -14.49
C SER A 27 -10.66 -1.53 -13.43
N LYS A 28 -11.77 -2.28 -13.42
CA LYS A 28 -11.93 -3.42 -12.51
C LYS A 28 -10.82 -4.46 -12.70
N ASP A 29 -10.46 -4.73 -13.96
CA ASP A 29 -9.44 -5.74 -14.29
C ASP A 29 -8.06 -5.36 -13.75
N VAL A 30 -7.65 -4.09 -13.90
CA VAL A 30 -6.38 -3.59 -13.35
C VAL A 30 -6.35 -3.64 -11.83
N ARG A 31 -7.48 -3.34 -11.16
CA ARG A 31 -7.57 -3.44 -9.70
C ARG A 31 -7.43 -4.91 -9.23
N LEU A 32 -8.08 -5.84 -9.93
CA LEU A 32 -8.02 -7.26 -9.62
C LEU A 32 -6.62 -7.84 -9.85
N GLU A 33 -5.98 -7.46 -10.95
CA GLU A 33 -4.58 -7.81 -11.24
C GLU A 33 -3.66 -7.33 -10.11
N THR A 34 -3.78 -6.05 -9.71
CA THR A 34 -2.97 -5.49 -8.61
C THR A 34 -3.18 -6.25 -7.29
N GLU A 35 -4.42 -6.65 -6.99
CA GLU A 35 -4.75 -7.41 -5.77
C GLU A 35 -4.16 -8.83 -5.81
N ASN A 36 -4.21 -9.50 -6.96
CA ASN A 36 -3.63 -10.84 -7.15
C ASN A 36 -2.10 -10.81 -7.08
N GLU A 37 -1.45 -9.91 -7.81
CA GLU A 37 0.01 -9.76 -7.81
C GLU A 37 0.55 -9.39 -6.41
N LEU A 38 -0.21 -8.58 -5.65
CA LEU A 38 0.11 -8.30 -4.25
C LEU A 38 -0.06 -9.54 -3.36
N LYS A 39 -1.12 -10.34 -3.58
CA LYS A 39 -1.39 -11.57 -2.82
C LYS A 39 -0.33 -12.63 -3.06
N GLU A 40 0.16 -12.75 -4.28
CA GLU A 40 1.22 -13.69 -4.68
C GLU A 40 2.62 -13.24 -4.22
N GLY A 41 2.77 -11.98 -3.79
CA GLY A 41 4.05 -11.42 -3.35
C GLY A 41 4.94 -10.92 -4.48
N ASN A 42 4.40 -10.77 -5.69
CA ASN A 42 5.13 -10.28 -6.86
C ASN A 42 5.33 -8.76 -6.79
N LEU A 43 4.41 -8.03 -6.15
CA LEU A 43 4.53 -6.59 -5.94
C LEU A 43 5.29 -6.26 -4.66
N LYS A 44 6.25 -5.34 -4.76
CA LYS A 44 6.92 -4.76 -3.60
C LYS A 44 6.15 -3.58 -3.01
N VAL A 45 5.44 -2.82 -3.85
CA VAL A 45 4.71 -1.62 -3.42
C VAL A 45 3.41 -1.47 -4.18
N VAL A 46 2.32 -1.23 -3.45
CA VAL A 46 1.06 -0.73 -4.03
C VAL A 46 0.78 0.65 -3.47
N VAL A 47 0.56 1.63 -4.35
CA VAL A 47 0.20 3.00 -3.99
C VAL A 47 -1.30 3.19 -4.11
N SER A 48 -1.96 3.55 -3.01
CA SER A 48 -3.41 3.80 -2.99
C SER A 48 -3.76 5.10 -2.27
N SER A 49 -4.79 5.80 -2.77
CA SER A 49 -5.31 7.05 -2.20
C SER A 49 -6.39 6.81 -1.14
N THR A 50 -7.28 5.86 -1.40
CA THR A 50 -8.25 5.32 -0.44
C THR A 50 -7.66 4.13 0.30
N SER A 51 -8.35 3.64 1.32
CA SER A 51 -8.04 2.28 1.76
C SER A 51 -8.27 1.36 0.57
N LEU A 52 -7.31 0.50 0.28
CA LEU A 52 -7.60 -0.70 -0.46
C LEU A 52 -8.71 -1.43 0.33
N GLU A 53 -9.87 -1.69 -0.28
CA GLU A 53 -10.96 -2.47 0.35
C GLU A 53 -10.59 -3.95 0.36
N LEU A 54 -9.45 -4.24 0.97
CA LEU A 54 -8.89 -5.57 1.01
C LEU A 54 -9.60 -6.30 2.13
N GLY A 55 -10.29 -7.37 1.78
CA GLY A 55 -10.79 -8.34 2.72
C GLY A 55 -9.67 -8.97 3.55
N ILE A 56 -10.02 -9.98 4.32
CA ILE A 56 -9.16 -10.63 5.33
C ILE A 56 -8.06 -11.51 4.69
N ASP A 57 -7.99 -11.56 3.34
CA ASP A 57 -7.30 -12.61 2.59
C ASP A 57 -6.33 -12.08 1.51
N ILE A 58 -5.62 -10.99 1.80
CA ILE A 58 -4.45 -10.60 1.01
C ILE A 58 -3.19 -11.11 1.67
N GLY A 59 -2.23 -11.50 0.83
CA GLY A 59 -0.91 -11.94 1.22
C GLY A 59 -0.14 -10.91 2.05
N TYR A 60 1.10 -11.26 2.37
CA TYR A 60 1.92 -10.64 3.40
C TYR A 60 2.22 -9.14 3.14
N ILE A 61 1.38 -8.24 3.68
CA ILE A 61 1.74 -6.83 3.85
C ILE A 61 2.52 -6.71 5.16
N ASP A 62 3.80 -6.37 5.05
CA ASP A 62 4.73 -6.21 6.18
C ASP A 62 4.75 -4.79 6.73
N LEU A 63 4.35 -3.80 5.94
CA LEU A 63 4.41 -2.38 6.27
C LEU A 63 3.35 -1.56 5.53
N VAL A 64 2.64 -0.72 6.29
CA VAL A 64 1.81 0.36 5.74
C VAL A 64 2.50 1.71 5.95
N ILE A 65 2.67 2.46 4.87
CA ILE A 65 3.20 3.84 4.89
C ILE A 65 2.07 4.83 4.65
N LEU A 66 1.79 5.67 5.65
CA LEU A 66 0.86 6.79 5.53
C LEU A 66 1.64 8.03 5.13
N ILE A 67 1.40 8.52 3.91
CA ILE A 67 1.91 9.81 3.46
C ILE A 67 0.94 10.89 3.92
N SER A 68 1.48 11.93 4.57
CA SER A 68 0.72 13.00 5.25
C SER A 68 -0.03 12.55 6.50
N SER A 69 -0.57 13.54 7.23
CA SER A 69 -1.39 13.27 8.42
C SER A 69 -2.69 12.54 8.04
N PRO A 70 -3.04 11.43 8.69
CA PRO A 70 -4.34 10.79 8.50
C PRO A 70 -5.43 11.70 9.07
N LYS A 71 -6.52 11.89 8.33
CA LYS A 71 -7.67 12.73 8.76
C LYS A 71 -8.29 12.30 10.09
N SER A 72 -8.01 11.09 10.58
CA SER A 72 -8.39 10.61 11.91
C SER A 72 -7.53 9.43 12.37
N VAL A 73 -7.45 9.24 13.70
CA VAL A 73 -6.77 8.09 14.31
C VAL A 73 -7.42 6.77 13.88
N SER A 74 -8.75 6.70 13.86
CA SER A 74 -9.48 5.49 13.43
C SER A 74 -9.11 5.07 11.99
N ARG A 75 -9.03 6.02 11.06
CA ARG A 75 -8.60 5.73 9.68
C ARG A 75 -7.15 5.24 9.63
N ALA A 76 -6.26 5.79 10.45
CA ALA A 76 -4.88 5.33 10.53
C ALA A 76 -4.83 3.88 11.01
N LEU A 77 -5.55 3.54 12.07
CA LEU A 77 -5.61 2.19 12.64
C LEU A 77 -6.17 1.16 11.65
N GLN A 78 -7.28 1.48 10.97
CA GLN A 78 -7.88 0.60 9.96
C GLN A 78 -6.93 0.30 8.79
N ARG A 79 -6.10 1.28 8.40
CA ARG A 79 -5.09 1.14 7.36
C ARG A 79 -3.89 0.33 7.86
N ILE A 80 -3.33 0.68 9.02
CA ILE A 80 -2.17 -0.02 9.59
C ILE A 80 -2.52 -1.48 9.91
N GLY A 81 -3.74 -1.76 10.33
CA GLY A 81 -4.25 -3.13 10.56
C GLY A 81 -4.30 -4.01 9.31
N ARG A 82 -4.01 -3.48 8.11
CA ARG A 82 -3.79 -4.27 6.90
C ARG A 82 -2.39 -4.89 6.83
N SER A 83 -1.47 -4.46 7.70
CA SER A 83 -0.18 -5.11 7.88
C SER A 83 -0.22 -6.10 9.03
N GLY A 84 0.57 -7.16 8.92
CA GLY A 84 0.55 -8.28 9.86
C GLY A 84 -0.67 -9.16 9.61
N HIS A 85 -0.46 -10.41 9.22
CA HIS A 85 -1.53 -11.28 8.70
C HIS A 85 -1.68 -12.58 9.50
N ARG A 86 -1.00 -12.71 10.63
CA ARG A 86 -1.12 -13.85 11.54
C ARG A 86 -1.64 -13.43 12.90
N LEU A 87 -2.46 -14.28 13.52
CA LEU A 87 -2.80 -14.16 14.93
C LEU A 87 -1.48 -14.04 15.71
N HIS A 88 -1.34 -12.96 16.50
CA HIS A 88 -0.14 -12.58 17.26
C HIS A 88 1.00 -11.86 16.51
N GLU A 89 0.88 -11.58 15.21
CA GLU A 89 1.81 -10.68 14.53
C GLU A 89 1.50 -9.20 14.84
N LYS A 90 2.54 -8.37 14.88
CA LYS A 90 2.40 -6.93 15.11
C LYS A 90 2.16 -6.23 13.77
N SER A 91 1.05 -5.52 13.64
CA SER A 91 0.86 -4.56 12.55
C SER A 91 1.90 -3.45 12.63
N LYS A 92 2.50 -3.11 11.49
CA LYS A 92 3.56 -2.11 11.37
C LYS A 92 3.11 -0.97 10.45
N GLY A 93 2.98 0.21 11.05
CA GLY A 93 2.74 1.47 10.36
C GLY A 93 3.93 2.41 10.42
N ARG A 94 4.12 3.22 9.38
CA ARG A 94 4.99 4.40 9.39
C ARG A 94 4.21 5.59 8.85
N MET A 95 4.28 6.73 9.54
CA MET A 95 3.67 7.98 9.09
C MET A 95 4.79 8.91 8.65
N ILE A 96 4.72 9.36 7.40
CA ILE A 96 5.65 10.33 6.83
C ILE A 96 4.89 11.63 6.65
N VAL A 97 5.17 12.59 7.51
CA VAL A 97 4.58 13.92 7.46
C VAL A 97 5.38 14.74 6.46
N VAL A 98 4.72 15.18 5.37
CA VAL A 98 5.38 15.88 4.25
C VAL A 98 5.23 17.40 4.30
N ASN A 99 4.36 17.92 5.17
CA ASN A 99 4.12 19.36 5.37
C ASN A 99 4.21 19.70 6.85
N ARG A 100 4.71 20.90 7.17
CA ARG A 100 4.98 21.35 8.56
C ARG A 100 3.86 22.20 9.17
N ASP A 101 2.81 22.45 8.40
CA ASP A 101 1.72 23.37 8.76
C ASP A 101 0.47 22.61 9.26
#